data_AF-A0AAJ7SIV7-F1
#
_entry.id   AF-A0AAJ7SIV7-F1
#
_cell.length_a   1.000
_cell.length_b   1.000
_cell.length_c   1.000
_cell.angle_alpha   90.00
_cell.angle_beta   90.00
_cell.angle_gamma   90.00
#
_symmetry.space_group_name_H-M   'P 1'
#
loop_
_entity.id
_entity.type
_entity.pdbx_description
1 polymer ?
#
loop_
_entity_poly.entity_id
_entity_poly.type
_entity_poly.pdbx_seq_one_letter_code
_entity_poly.pdbx_strand_id
1 'polypeptide(L)'
;MACMKKVLLDLMLRTGYNIVRENGQRRFGPPPDWRGPPPARGCEVFLGRVPRDLYEDELVPVLETVGKLYQLHLMMDYSGENRGYAFATYATLAQATDAVKKLDKVEIRPGRRIAVCFSVDNRRLFIGGLPRTRSERR
;
A
#
# COMPACT_ATOMS: atom_id res chain seq x y z
N MET A 1 -4.61 -4.17 26.46
CA MET A 1 -4.99 -3.55 25.16
C MET A 1 -4.36 -2.16 24.89
N ALA A 2 -3.27 -1.74 25.56
CA ALA A 2 -2.69 -0.40 25.37
C ALA A 2 -1.50 -0.34 24.39
N CYS A 3 -0.92 -1.49 24.02
CA CYS A 3 0.33 -1.55 23.25
C CYS A 3 0.16 -1.18 21.76
N MET A 4 -0.87 -1.68 21.08
CA MET A 4 -1.06 -1.44 19.62
C MET A 4 -1.28 0.03 19.26
N LYS A 5 -1.92 0.81 20.14
CA LYS A 5 -2.11 2.25 19.90
C LYS A 5 -0.81 3.05 20.02
N LYS A 6 0.15 2.58 20.83
CA LYS A 6 1.42 3.27 21.05
C LYS A 6 2.35 3.16 19.83
N VAL A 7 2.48 1.96 19.26
CA VAL A 7 3.36 1.73 18.10
C VAL A 7 2.87 2.49 16.87
N LEU A 8 1.56 2.47 16.62
CA LEU A 8 0.96 3.23 15.53
C LEU A 8 1.17 4.74 15.71
N LEU A 9 0.92 5.26 16.91
CA LEU A 9 1.10 6.68 17.21
C LEU A 9 2.55 7.10 17.08
N ASP A 10 3.49 6.25 17.52
CA ASP A 10 4.93 6.47 17.38
C ASP A 10 5.35 6.53 15.90
N LEU A 11 4.82 5.62 15.07
CA LEU A 11 5.05 5.65 13.63
C LEU A 11 4.50 6.94 13.00
N MET A 12 3.29 7.37 13.37
CA MET A 12 2.68 8.61 12.89
C MET A 12 3.49 9.84 13.31
N LEU A 13 3.97 9.88 14.55
CA LEU A 13 4.80 10.98 15.06
C LEU A 13 6.20 10.99 14.41
N ARG A 14 6.82 9.82 14.24
CA ARG A 14 8.16 9.68 13.64
C ARG A 14 8.16 10.05 12.17
N THR A 15 7.18 9.57 11.42
CA THR A 15 7.13 9.77 9.97
C THR A 15 6.41 11.07 9.60
N GLY A 16 5.45 11.51 10.41
CA GLY A 16 4.54 12.61 10.10
C GLY A 16 3.41 12.22 9.12
N TYR A 17 3.28 10.93 8.76
CA TYR A 17 2.33 10.48 7.75
C TYR A 17 0.97 10.23 8.42
N ASN A 18 -0.09 10.61 7.72
CA ASN A 18 -1.44 10.31 8.18
C ASN A 18 -1.78 8.83 7.93
N ILE A 19 -2.51 8.23 8.86
CA ILE A 19 -3.03 6.88 8.76
C ILE A 19 -4.55 6.97 8.81
N VAL A 20 -5.18 6.70 7.67
CA VAL A 20 -6.63 6.76 7.50
C VAL A 20 -7.19 5.35 7.40
N ARG A 21 -8.26 5.07 8.15
CA ARG A 21 -8.94 3.77 8.12
C ARG A 21 -10.38 3.96 7.63
N GLU A 22 -10.64 3.59 6.38
CA GLU A 22 -11.94 3.76 5.72
C GLU A 22 -12.30 2.53 4.87
N ASN A 23 -13.57 2.13 4.86
CA ASN A 23 -14.12 1.13 3.94
C ASN A 23 -13.32 -0.19 3.82
N GLY A 24 -12.77 -0.68 4.94
CA GLY A 24 -11.95 -1.90 4.93
C GLY A 24 -10.54 -1.68 4.34
N GLN A 25 -10.04 -0.45 4.34
CA GLN A 25 -8.68 -0.12 3.92
C GLN A 25 -7.99 0.67 5.03
N ARG A 26 -6.71 0.36 5.28
CA ARG A 26 -5.81 1.17 6.09
C ARG A 26 -4.78 1.80 5.16
N ARG A 27 -4.81 3.13 5.07
CA ARG A 27 -3.98 3.91 4.15
C ARG A 27 -2.98 4.71 4.96
N PHE A 28 -1.69 4.52 4.71
CA PHE A 28 -0.59 5.29 5.26
C PHE A 28 -0.04 6.21 4.16
N GLY A 29 0.02 7.51 4.41
CA GLY A 29 0.39 8.55 3.43
C GLY A 29 -0.81 9.28 2.81
N PRO A 30 -0.59 10.21 1.86
CA PRO A 30 0.69 10.71 1.35
C PRO A 30 1.47 11.55 2.39
N PRO A 31 2.78 11.76 2.19
CA PRO A 31 3.56 12.64 3.06
C PRO A 31 2.94 14.06 3.06
N PRO A 32 2.75 14.69 4.23
CA PRO A 32 2.14 16.02 4.30
C PRO A 32 2.94 17.09 3.53
N ASP A 33 4.26 16.91 3.42
CA ASP A 33 5.16 17.83 2.72
C ASP A 33 5.34 17.53 1.22
N TRP A 34 4.54 16.63 0.65
CA TRP A 34 4.68 16.28 -0.77
C TRP A 34 4.17 17.42 -1.68
N ARG A 35 5.10 18.19 -2.26
CA ARG A 35 4.82 19.30 -3.19
C ARG A 35 4.96 18.93 -4.68
N GLY A 36 4.86 17.64 -5.01
CA GLY A 36 4.98 17.14 -6.39
C GLY A 36 3.69 16.48 -6.91
N PRO A 37 3.63 16.16 -8.21
CA PRO A 37 2.60 15.26 -8.70
C PRO A 37 2.71 13.88 -8.00
N PRO A 38 1.62 13.10 -7.93
CA PRO A 38 1.72 11.74 -7.41
C PRO A 38 2.73 10.91 -8.22
N PRO A 39 3.39 9.91 -7.61
CA PRO A 39 4.35 9.06 -8.30
C PRO A 39 3.81 8.48 -9.60
N ALA A 40 4.70 8.36 -10.59
CA ALA A 40 4.35 7.84 -11.90
C ALA A 40 3.83 6.40 -11.85
N ARG A 41 3.16 5.99 -12.92
CA ARG A 41 2.73 4.59 -13.10
C ARG A 41 3.92 3.64 -13.01
N GLY A 42 3.74 2.48 -12.40
CA GLY A 42 4.80 1.50 -12.15
C GLY A 42 5.59 1.72 -10.86
N CYS A 43 5.40 2.84 -10.13
CA CYS A 43 5.97 3.03 -8.80
C CYS A 43 5.23 2.26 -7.69
N GLU A 44 4.14 1.58 -8.02
CA GLU A 44 3.36 0.77 -7.09
C GLU A 44 3.82 -0.70 -7.12
N VAL A 45 4.01 -1.28 -5.95
CA VAL A 45 4.32 -2.69 -5.74
C VAL A 45 3.19 -3.37 -4.99
N PHE A 46 2.93 -4.62 -5.36
CA PHE A 46 2.00 -5.52 -4.70
C PHE A 46 2.76 -6.36 -3.67
N LEU A 47 2.23 -6.38 -2.45
CA LEU A 47 2.72 -7.17 -1.33
C LEU A 47 1.72 -8.30 -1.09
N GLY A 48 2.09 -9.53 -1.42
CA GLY A 48 1.30 -10.73 -1.22
C GLY A 48 1.83 -11.61 -0.09
N ARG A 49 1.04 -12.62 0.28
CA ARG A 49 1.36 -13.55 1.38
C ARG A 49 1.63 -12.84 2.71
N VAL A 50 0.98 -11.69 2.90
CA VAL A 50 1.04 -10.95 4.15
C VAL A 50 0.32 -11.77 5.23
N PRO A 51 0.95 -12.07 6.37
CA PRO A 51 0.26 -12.73 7.49
C PRO A 51 -0.90 -11.88 7.99
N ARG A 52 -2.00 -12.49 8.42
CA ARG A 52 -3.25 -11.81 8.84
C ARG A 52 -3.09 -10.90 10.07
N ASP A 53 -2.01 -11.11 10.80
CA ASP A 53 -1.59 -10.42 12.01
C ASP A 53 -0.45 -9.42 11.77
N LEU A 54 -0.07 -9.19 10.50
CA LEU A 54 0.93 -8.20 10.09
C LEU A 54 0.24 -6.90 9.64
N TYR A 55 0.71 -5.76 10.12
CA TYR A 55 0.11 -4.46 9.86
C TYR A 55 1.13 -3.44 9.37
N GLU A 56 0.68 -2.21 9.17
CA GLU A 56 1.52 -1.11 8.68
C GLU A 56 2.74 -0.81 9.55
N ASP A 57 2.69 -1.08 10.86
CA ASP A 57 3.80 -0.85 11.77
C ASP A 57 5.01 -1.74 11.51
N GLU A 58 4.79 -2.96 11.01
CA GLU A 58 5.89 -3.87 10.62
C GLU A 58 6.22 -3.75 9.14
N LEU A 59 5.23 -3.49 8.28
CA LEU A 59 5.45 -3.32 6.84
C LEU A 59 6.21 -2.05 6.51
N VAL A 60 5.86 -0.91 7.13
CA VAL A 60 6.47 0.39 6.82
C VAL A 60 7.99 0.37 7.05
N PRO A 61 8.53 -0.06 8.20
CA PRO A 61 9.97 -0.10 8.40
C PRO A 61 10.72 -0.97 7.39
N VAL A 62 10.17 -2.14 7.02
CA VAL A 62 10.76 -3.05 6.03
C VAL A 62 10.80 -2.38 4.65
N LEU A 63 9.71 -1.75 4.24
CA LEU A 63 9.59 -1.05 2.96
C LEU A 63 10.46 0.22 2.91
N GLU A 64 10.58 0.94 4.03
CA GLU A 64 11.43 2.13 4.19
C GLU A 64 12.92 1.81 4.00
N THR A 65 13.37 0.58 4.26
CA THR A 65 14.78 0.17 4.04
C THR A 65 15.21 0.30 2.58
N VAL A 66 14.27 0.21 1.65
CA VAL A 66 14.54 0.30 0.21
C VAL A 66 14.45 1.75 -0.28
N GLY A 67 13.49 2.51 0.24
CA GLY A 67 13.27 3.87 -0.21
C GLY A 67 12.07 4.55 0.43
N LYS A 68 11.87 5.82 0.04
CA LYS A 68 10.80 6.65 0.56
C LYS A 68 9.45 6.17 0.03
N LEU A 69 8.59 5.73 0.94
CA LEU A 69 7.19 5.43 0.64
C LEU A 69 6.41 6.72 0.39
N TYR A 70 5.64 6.71 -0.68
CA TYR A 70 4.62 7.72 -0.93
C TYR A 70 3.32 7.32 -0.25
N GLN A 71 2.91 6.06 -0.39
CA GLN A 71 1.64 5.59 0.14
C GLN A 71 1.69 4.08 0.37
N LEU A 72 1.02 3.59 1.42
CA LEU A 72 0.81 2.16 1.67
C LEU A 72 -0.68 1.93 1.90
N HIS A 73 -1.25 0.94 1.23
CA HIS A 73 -2.63 0.51 1.34
C HIS A 73 -2.69 -0.93 1.81
N LEU A 74 -3.06 -1.15 3.06
CA LEU A 74 -3.33 -2.47 3.60
C LEU A 74 -4.84 -2.76 3.49
N MET A 75 -5.17 -3.84 2.80
CA MET A 75 -6.56 -4.25 2.60
C MET A 75 -7.02 -5.06 3.80
N MET A 76 -8.10 -4.61 4.43
CA MET A 76 -8.68 -5.20 5.63
C MET A 76 -9.97 -5.94 5.29
N ASP A 77 -10.23 -7.01 6.04
CA ASP A 77 -11.50 -7.70 6.03
C ASP A 77 -12.46 -7.12 7.08
N TYR A 78 -13.75 -7.41 6.95
CA TYR A 78 -14.78 -7.03 7.92
C TYR A 78 -14.56 -7.67 9.29
N SER A 79 -13.87 -8.82 9.32
CA SER A 79 -13.45 -9.52 10.53
C SER A 79 -12.39 -8.76 11.35
N GLY A 80 -11.80 -7.69 10.79
CA GLY A 80 -10.75 -6.90 11.42
C GLY A 80 -9.33 -7.41 11.16
N GLU A 81 -9.17 -8.56 10.51
CA GLU A 81 -7.90 -9.08 10.00
C GLU A 81 -7.54 -8.45 8.65
N ASN A 82 -6.27 -8.47 8.26
CA ASN A 82 -5.92 -8.10 6.89
C ASN A 82 -6.26 -9.21 5.88
N ARG A 83 -6.49 -8.84 4.62
CA ARG A 83 -6.84 -9.77 3.54
C ARG A 83 -5.64 -10.57 2.99
N GLY A 84 -4.48 -10.45 3.62
CA GLY A 84 -3.25 -11.12 3.22
C GLY A 84 -2.49 -10.44 2.07
N TYR A 85 -2.84 -9.20 1.74
CA TYR A 85 -2.12 -8.40 0.76
C TYR A 85 -2.22 -6.89 1.03
N ALA A 86 -1.23 -6.16 0.51
CA ALA A 86 -1.14 -4.71 0.57
C ALA A 86 -0.55 -4.15 -0.74
N PHE A 87 -0.70 -2.86 -0.96
CA PHE A 87 -0.08 -2.13 -2.07
C PHE A 87 0.79 -1.02 -1.50
N ALA A 88 2.03 -0.91 -1.97
CA ALA A 88 2.93 0.16 -1.57
C ALA A 88 3.35 0.97 -2.79
N THR A 89 3.14 2.28 -2.77
CA THR A 89 3.60 3.21 -3.77
C THR A 89 4.88 3.88 -3.28
N TYR A 90 5.95 3.76 -4.05
CA TYR A 90 7.21 4.46 -3.79
C TYR A 90 7.26 5.84 -4.47
N ALA A 91 8.15 6.70 -3.99
CA ALA A 91 8.38 8.01 -4.61
C ALA A 91 8.96 7.90 -6.03
N THR A 92 9.76 6.87 -6.32
CA THR A 92 10.44 6.68 -7.61
C THR A 92 10.32 5.25 -8.14
N LEU A 93 10.40 5.09 -9.46
CA LEU A 93 10.35 3.77 -10.13
C LEU A 93 11.56 2.90 -9.77
N ALA A 94 12.73 3.52 -9.58
CA ALA A 94 13.94 2.82 -9.16
C ALA A 94 13.74 2.16 -7.78
N GLN A 95 13.14 2.88 -6.82
CA GLN A 95 12.81 2.33 -5.50
C GLN A 95 11.80 1.19 -5.58
N ALA A 96 10.76 1.33 -6.41
CA ALA A 96 9.79 0.25 -6.62
C ALA A 96 10.45 -1.01 -7.21
N THR A 97 11.35 -0.84 -8.18
CA THR A 97 12.10 -1.94 -8.79
C THR A 97 13.03 -2.62 -7.78
N ASP A 98 13.74 -1.83 -6.98
CA ASP A 98 14.59 -2.34 -5.92
C ASP A 98 13.77 -3.06 -4.85
N ALA A 99 12.55 -2.60 -4.55
CA ALA A 99 11.69 -3.23 -3.56
C ALA A 99 11.28 -4.63 -4.00
N VAL A 100 10.89 -4.80 -5.26
CA VAL A 100 10.59 -6.11 -5.83
C VAL A 100 11.83 -7.03 -5.77
N LYS A 101 13.03 -6.50 -6.06
CA LYS A 101 14.25 -7.33 -6.06
C LYS A 101 14.74 -7.70 -4.66
N LYS A 102 14.66 -6.78 -3.71
CA LYS A 102 15.22 -6.91 -2.36
C LYS A 102 14.24 -7.51 -1.35
N LEU A 103 12.95 -7.20 -1.50
CA LEU A 103 11.92 -7.59 -0.54
C LEU A 103 11.14 -8.84 -0.95
N ASP A 104 11.29 -9.32 -2.20
CA ASP A 104 10.67 -10.59 -2.58
C ASP A 104 11.23 -11.75 -1.76
N LYS A 105 10.32 -12.55 -1.19
CA LYS A 105 10.60 -13.71 -0.32
C LYS A 105 11.35 -13.35 0.96
N VAL A 106 11.38 -12.08 1.36
CA VAL A 106 11.92 -11.66 2.65
C VAL A 106 11.02 -12.16 3.77
N GLU A 107 11.69 -12.65 4.81
CA GLU A 107 11.07 -13.18 6.01
C GLU A 107 10.93 -12.04 7.03
N ILE A 108 9.71 -11.54 7.23
CA ILE A 108 9.43 -10.49 8.22
C ILE A 108 9.36 -11.11 9.62
N ARG A 109 8.84 -12.33 9.72
CA ARG A 109 8.74 -13.13 10.94
C ARG A 109 9.16 -14.57 10.66
N PRO A 110 9.65 -15.32 11.66
CA PRO A 110 10.11 -16.71 11.45
C PRO A 110 9.03 -17.57 10.77
N GLY A 111 9.36 -18.12 9.60
CA GLY A 111 8.48 -18.92 8.75
C GLY A 111 7.46 -18.14 7.91
N ARG A 112 7.49 -16.81 7.92
CA ARG A 112 6.51 -15.95 7.23
C ARG A 112 7.21 -15.03 6.23
N ARG A 113 7.22 -15.48 4.97
CA ARG A 113 7.80 -14.77 3.84
C ARG A 113 6.74 -14.01 3.07
N ILE A 114 6.98 -12.72 2.86
CA ILE A 114 6.17 -11.90 1.97
C ILE A 114 6.59 -12.13 0.52
N ALA A 115 5.67 -11.95 -0.41
CA ALA A 115 5.94 -11.91 -1.84
C ALA A 115 5.80 -10.46 -2.31
N VAL A 116 6.76 -9.96 -3.08
CA VAL A 116 6.73 -8.59 -3.59
C VAL A 116 6.83 -8.63 -5.09
N CYS A 117 5.84 -8.07 -5.78
CA CYS A 117 5.77 -8.01 -7.23
C CYS A 117 5.44 -6.59 -7.67
N PHE A 118 5.71 -6.25 -8.93
CA PHE A 118 5.17 -5.01 -9.50
C PHE A 118 3.64 -5.06 -9.46
N SER A 119 3.02 -3.95 -9.08
CA SER A 119 1.56 -3.84 -9.15
C SER A 119 1.13 -3.82 -10.61
N VAL A 120 0.24 -4.74 -10.96
CA VAL A 120 -0.39 -4.74 -12.28
C VAL A 120 -1.54 -3.73 -12.19
N ASP A 121 -1.40 -2.60 -12.87
CA ASP A 121 -2.44 -1.56 -13.00
C ASP A 121 -3.71 -2.18 -13.63
N ASN A 122 -4.53 -2.86 -12.83
CA ASN A 122 -5.82 -3.44 -13.24
C ASN A 122 -6.90 -2.36 -13.27
N ARG A 123 -6.65 -1.27 -14.01
CA ARG A 123 -7.64 -0.20 -14.28
C ARG A 123 -8.64 -0.61 -15.36
N ARG A 124 -9.07 -1.87 -15.35
CA ARG A 124 -10.14 -2.35 -16.22
C ARG A 124 -11.47 -2.08 -15.53
N LEU A 125 -12.04 -0.91 -15.79
CA LEU A 125 -13.43 -0.63 -15.46
C LEU A 125 -14.31 -1.22 -16.57
N PHE A 126 -14.95 -2.35 -16.30
CA PHE A 126 -15.98 -2.90 -17.18
C PHE A 126 -17.26 -2.09 -16.98
N ILE A 127 -17.56 -1.18 -17.92
CA ILE A 127 -18.85 -0.50 -17.95
C ILE A 127 -19.79 -1.29 -18.87
N GLY A 128 -20.52 -2.25 -18.30
CA GLY A 128 -21.60 -2.95 -18.98
C GLY A 128 -22.90 -2.14 -18.92
N GLY A 129 -23.71 -2.16 -19.98
CA GLY A 129 -25.04 -1.56 -19.98
C GLY A 129 -25.11 -0.06 -20.29
N LEU A 130 -24.06 0.54 -20.86
CA LEU A 130 -24.19 1.90 -21.41
C LEU A 130 -25.21 1.88 -22.56
N PRO A 131 -26.31 2.66 -22.49
CA PRO A 131 -27.22 2.80 -23.61
C PRO A 131 -26.49 3.40 -24.82
N ARG A 132 -26.63 2.78 -26.01
CA ARG A 132 -25.92 3.17 -27.25
C ARG A 132 -26.32 4.55 -27.80
N THR A 133 -27.31 5.22 -27.22
CA THR A 133 -27.90 6.44 -27.76
C THR A 133 -27.47 7.67 -26.97
N ARG A 134 -26.25 8.13 -27.21
CA ARG A 134 -25.90 9.53 -26.95
C ARG A 134 -25.74 10.23 -28.30
N SER A 135 -26.85 10.74 -28.83
CA SER A 135 -26.82 11.74 -29.90
C SER A 135 -26.16 12.99 -29.35
N GLU A 136 -24.97 13.30 -29.85
CA GLU A 136 -24.29 14.56 -29.64
C GLU A 136 -25.16 15.68 -30.21
N ARG A 137 -25.93 16.35 -29.34
CA ARG A 137 -26.53 17.64 -29.71
C ARG A 137 -25.45 18.70 -29.52
N ARG A 138 -24.96 19.21 -30.66
CA ARG A 138 -24.29 20.51 -30.73
C ARG A 138 -25.26 21.64 -30.41
#